data_AF-A0A2U8DUD9-F1
#
_entry.id   AF-A0A2U8DUD9-F1
#
_cell.length_a   1.000
_cell.length_b   1.000
_cell.length_c   1.000
_cell.angle_alpha   90.00
_cell.angle_beta   90.00
_cell.angle_gamma   90.00
#
_symmetry.space_group_name_H-M   'P 1'
#
loop_
_entity.id
_entity.type
_entity.pdbx_description
1 polymer ?
#
loop_
_entity_poly.entity_id
_entity_poly.type
_entity_poly.pdbx_seq_one_letter_code
_entity_poly.pdbx_strand_id
1 'polypeptide(L)'
;MKRPTRIKKYKKARKIKFLISAFFILLVLAACFWGFKFYNSKKLSNNVKVSANNPEKTKCKKNKTADSIPKSVLNSNTETKDSENKDIRKFPYPFKSMLSICSDIDDATLEEFQTYHKFLNTKEKTPYGEGLGLDIGDSFWMYMGDNMNSTVDTEGHGVDHIMTFFNGTSKTEKHNADEMIHFMRSGWIDSIHTFGDFSTKNEKNTLFNRNLAENAWNTLNSLGFKPTIWINHGNKSNKQNFGAHGTSNFMNYQQGDNPNSSYYHTDLTMQNGIKYVWNSLSDSNFGHSYPLYELSLRDGQKVWGFYRYTNNMVDGKMDWTWTPEHIHRQLTKDNLDSIVNNNQYSIVAQHFGVSTEYLFKTENIQSLKLLKEYETNNKILVAKTSRLLNYANVHKYLMFNKLTEDGKTYINISSIDDPIFGKSTPTIDNIRGITFYCDDPENTVLLLNKTKISSDDLQVNPKDEAGKASISIKWFNPDYTDYTK
;
A
#
# COMPACT_ATOMS: atom_id res chain seq x y z
N MET A 1 72.18 7.33 -0.60
CA MET A 1 71.62 6.20 0.20
C MET A 1 70.42 5.62 -0.53
N LYS A 2 70.48 4.32 -0.89
CA LYS A 2 69.43 3.57 -1.60
C LYS A 2 68.27 3.20 -0.64
N ARG A 3 67.01 3.40 -1.05
CA ARG A 3 65.81 2.83 -0.38
C ARG A 3 65.59 1.38 -0.83
N PRO A 4 65.22 0.43 0.05
CA PRO A 4 64.97 -0.95 -0.36
C PRO A 4 63.51 -1.17 -0.79
N THR A 5 63.36 -1.84 -1.93
CA THR A 5 62.12 -2.38 -2.49
C THR A 5 61.59 -3.55 -1.68
N ARG A 6 60.43 -3.40 -1.02
CA ARG A 6 59.71 -4.52 -0.36
C ARG A 6 58.20 -4.47 -0.62
N ILE A 7 57.77 -4.32 -1.88
CA ILE A 7 56.34 -4.34 -2.25
C ILE A 7 56.12 -5.12 -3.55
N LYS A 8 56.41 -6.43 -3.57
CA LYS A 8 55.92 -7.33 -4.64
C LYS A 8 55.42 -8.70 -4.18
N LYS A 9 55.74 -9.16 -2.95
CA LYS A 9 55.27 -10.48 -2.45
C LYS A 9 53.86 -10.49 -1.83
N TYR A 10 53.33 -9.38 -1.33
CA TYR A 10 52.02 -9.36 -0.64
C TYR A 10 50.78 -9.33 -1.55
N LYS A 11 50.87 -8.83 -2.79
CA LYS A 11 49.71 -8.80 -3.71
C LYS A 11 49.40 -10.17 -4.33
N LYS A 12 50.39 -11.07 -4.48
CA LYS A 12 50.18 -12.40 -5.09
C LYS A 12 49.47 -13.38 -4.14
N ALA A 13 49.77 -13.32 -2.85
CA ALA A 13 49.13 -14.17 -1.83
C ALA A 13 47.65 -13.83 -1.61
N ARG A 14 47.26 -12.54 -1.71
CA ARG A 14 45.86 -12.10 -1.53
C ARG A 14 44.96 -12.50 -2.71
N LYS A 15 45.48 -12.48 -3.94
CA LYS A 15 44.75 -12.99 -5.12
C LYS A 15 44.51 -14.50 -5.06
N ILE A 16 45.47 -15.29 -4.57
CA ILE A 16 45.32 -16.75 -4.44
C ILE A 16 44.29 -17.10 -3.36
N LYS A 17 44.28 -16.42 -2.20
CA LYS A 17 43.24 -16.62 -1.18
C LYS A 17 41.83 -16.27 -1.68
N PHE A 18 41.69 -15.19 -2.45
CA PHE A 18 40.39 -14.79 -3.01
C PHE A 18 39.87 -15.79 -4.05
N LEU A 19 40.75 -16.34 -4.90
CA LEU A 19 40.40 -17.39 -5.87
C LEU A 19 39.98 -18.70 -5.19
N ILE A 20 40.64 -19.10 -4.10
CA ILE A 20 40.28 -20.31 -3.35
C ILE A 20 38.92 -20.13 -2.64
N SER A 21 38.66 -18.97 -2.04
CA SER A 21 37.36 -18.68 -1.41
C SER A 21 36.22 -18.60 -2.44
N ALA A 22 36.44 -17.99 -3.60
CA ALA A 22 35.43 -17.93 -4.66
C ALA A 22 35.11 -19.33 -5.23
N PHE A 23 36.13 -20.19 -5.38
CA PHE A 23 35.94 -21.57 -5.83
C PHE A 23 35.17 -22.42 -4.80
N PHE A 24 35.41 -22.20 -3.50
CA PHE A 24 34.70 -22.90 -2.43
C PHE A 24 33.21 -22.51 -2.38
N ILE A 25 32.88 -21.23 -2.59
CA ILE A 25 31.48 -20.75 -2.67
C ILE A 25 30.76 -21.36 -3.86
N LEU A 26 31.43 -21.45 -5.02
CA LEU A 26 30.88 -22.09 -6.23
C LEU A 26 30.59 -23.59 -6.02
N LEU A 27 31.46 -24.29 -5.30
CA LEU A 27 31.26 -25.71 -4.95
C LEU A 27 30.06 -25.90 -4.01
N VAL A 28 29.89 -25.03 -3.01
CA VAL A 28 28.74 -25.08 -2.09
C VAL A 28 27.44 -24.80 -2.84
N LEU A 29 27.42 -23.81 -3.73
CA LEU A 29 26.23 -23.50 -4.55
C LEU A 29 25.88 -24.65 -5.50
N ALA A 30 26.87 -25.30 -6.11
CA ALA A 30 26.64 -26.47 -6.95
C ALA A 30 26.09 -27.66 -6.16
N ALA A 31 26.60 -27.90 -4.95
CA ALA A 31 26.09 -28.94 -4.05
C ALA A 31 24.65 -28.66 -3.59
N CYS A 32 24.32 -27.40 -3.26
CA CYS A 32 22.95 -26.99 -2.94
C CYS A 32 22.00 -27.16 -4.13
N PHE A 33 22.44 -26.81 -5.35
CA PHE A 33 21.63 -26.96 -6.56
C PHE A 33 21.36 -28.43 -6.90
N TRP A 34 22.35 -29.31 -6.72
CA TRP A 34 22.18 -30.75 -6.89
C TRP A 34 21.33 -31.38 -5.80
N GLY A 35 21.48 -30.96 -4.54
CA GLY A 35 20.62 -31.39 -3.43
C GLY A 35 19.16 -31.03 -3.65
N PHE A 36 18.90 -29.81 -4.15
CA PHE A 36 17.54 -29.35 -4.47
C PHE A 36 16.92 -30.12 -5.65
N LYS A 37 17.71 -30.41 -6.69
CA LYS A 37 17.26 -31.21 -7.84
C LYS A 37 16.94 -32.65 -7.45
N PHE A 38 17.74 -33.26 -6.58
CA PHE A 38 17.51 -34.64 -6.09
C PHE A 38 16.29 -34.73 -5.15
N TYR A 39 16.09 -33.72 -4.30
CA TYR A 39 14.92 -33.63 -3.41
C TYR A 39 13.61 -33.51 -4.20
N ASN A 40 13.58 -32.67 -5.24
CA ASN A 40 12.39 -32.53 -6.09
C ASN A 40 12.13 -33.73 -6.99
N SER A 41 13.18 -34.41 -7.48
CA SER A 41 13.03 -35.65 -8.27
C SER A 41 12.42 -36.79 -7.45
N LYS A 42 12.76 -36.92 -6.16
CA LYS A 42 12.18 -37.95 -5.27
C LYS A 42 10.73 -37.65 -4.86
N LYS A 43 10.36 -36.36 -4.79
CA LYS A 43 8.98 -35.96 -4.46
C LYS A 43 8.01 -36.14 -5.63
N LEU A 44 8.49 -36.06 -6.88
CA LEU A 44 7.69 -36.35 -8.08
C LEU A 44 7.54 -37.85 -8.39
N SER A 45 8.40 -38.74 -7.89
CA SER A 45 8.33 -40.18 -8.20
C SER A 45 7.45 -41.02 -7.27
N ASN A 46 6.96 -40.45 -6.15
CA ASN A 46 6.25 -41.22 -5.11
C ASN A 46 4.71 -41.18 -5.20
N ASN A 47 4.11 -40.57 -6.23
CA ASN A 47 2.65 -40.50 -6.37
C ASN A 47 2.15 -40.89 -7.77
N VAL A 48 2.62 -42.01 -8.33
CA VAL A 48 1.88 -42.72 -9.40
C VAL A 48 2.10 -44.22 -9.28
N LYS A 49 1.17 -44.91 -8.62
CA LYS A 49 0.87 -46.33 -8.88
C LYS A 49 -0.61 -46.40 -9.21
N VAL A 50 -0.94 -46.50 -10.49
CA VAL A 50 -2.26 -46.93 -10.94
C VAL A 50 -2.06 -48.10 -11.89
N SER A 51 -2.72 -49.20 -11.52
CA SER A 51 -2.77 -50.50 -12.19
C SER A 51 -3.25 -50.39 -13.63
N ALA A 52 -2.56 -51.08 -14.54
CA ALA A 52 -3.05 -51.39 -15.87
C ALA A 52 -4.23 -52.38 -15.77
N ASN A 53 -5.28 -52.16 -16.58
CA ASN A 53 -6.17 -53.22 -17.08
C ASN A 53 -6.81 -52.76 -18.41
N ASN A 54 -7.04 -53.75 -19.28
CA ASN A 54 -7.29 -53.69 -20.72
C ASN A 54 -8.57 -52.94 -21.18
N PRO A 55 -8.69 -52.60 -22.48
CA PRO A 55 -9.75 -51.76 -23.02
C PRO A 55 -10.96 -52.57 -23.49
N GLU A 56 -12.14 -52.29 -22.95
CA GLU A 56 -13.41 -52.66 -23.57
C GLU A 56 -14.11 -51.44 -24.17
N LYS A 57 -14.54 -51.61 -25.42
CA LYS A 57 -15.26 -50.62 -26.20
C LYS A 57 -16.63 -50.35 -25.57
N THR A 58 -16.86 -49.13 -25.11
CA THR A 58 -18.22 -48.65 -24.88
C THR A 58 -18.34 -47.19 -25.33
N LYS A 59 -19.14 -46.97 -26.37
CA LYS A 59 -19.58 -45.63 -26.79
C LYS A 59 -20.37 -45.01 -25.63
N CYS A 60 -19.87 -43.92 -25.06
CA CYS A 60 -20.67 -43.05 -24.20
C CYS A 60 -20.59 -41.59 -24.67
N LYS A 61 -21.76 -40.98 -24.78
CA LYS A 61 -21.99 -39.60 -25.23
C LYS A 61 -21.51 -38.60 -24.15
N LYS A 62 -20.91 -37.51 -24.63
CA LYS A 62 -20.77 -36.17 -24.02
C LYS A 62 -20.27 -36.11 -22.57
N ASN A 63 -19.01 -35.72 -22.42
CA ASN A 63 -18.64 -34.71 -21.42
C ASN A 63 -18.35 -33.41 -22.17
N LYS A 64 -19.11 -32.35 -21.86
CA LYS A 64 -18.81 -30.97 -22.28
C LYS A 64 -17.41 -30.65 -21.75
N THR A 65 -16.44 -30.56 -22.66
CA THR A 65 -15.12 -30.01 -22.38
C THR A 65 -15.29 -28.62 -21.80
N ALA A 66 -14.50 -28.27 -20.76
CA ALA A 66 -14.34 -26.90 -20.31
C ALA A 66 -14.19 -26.00 -21.55
N ASP A 67 -15.04 -24.97 -21.68
CA ASP A 67 -15.05 -24.10 -22.84
C ASP A 67 -13.64 -23.56 -23.08
N SER A 68 -12.97 -24.09 -24.11
CA SER A 68 -11.66 -23.61 -24.51
C SER A 68 -11.81 -22.16 -24.95
N ILE A 69 -11.00 -21.25 -24.40
CA ILE A 69 -11.00 -19.84 -24.80
C ILE A 69 -10.75 -19.77 -26.32
N PRO A 70 -11.63 -19.11 -27.10
CA PRO A 70 -11.49 -19.03 -28.55
C PRO A 70 -10.12 -18.49 -28.98
N LYS A 71 -9.55 -19.04 -30.06
CA LYS A 71 -8.23 -18.61 -30.57
C LYS A 71 -8.23 -17.14 -30.99
N SER A 72 -9.34 -16.64 -31.51
CA SER A 72 -9.65 -15.23 -31.76
C SER A 72 -9.44 -14.35 -30.53
N VAL A 73 -9.94 -14.74 -29.35
CA VAL A 73 -9.73 -14.04 -28.07
C VAL A 73 -8.24 -14.04 -27.70
N LEU A 74 -7.57 -15.18 -27.85
CA LEU A 74 -6.14 -15.32 -27.54
C LEU A 74 -5.24 -14.50 -28.49
N ASN A 75 -5.69 -14.30 -29.74
CA ASN A 75 -4.96 -13.58 -30.78
C ASN A 75 -5.36 -12.11 -30.89
N SER A 76 -6.40 -11.68 -30.17
CA SER A 76 -6.82 -10.27 -30.13
C SER A 76 -5.74 -9.44 -29.43
N ASN A 77 -5.22 -8.45 -30.15
CA ASN A 77 -4.23 -7.49 -29.65
C ASN A 77 -4.77 -6.05 -29.65
N THR A 78 -6.05 -5.86 -29.98
CA THR A 78 -6.69 -4.55 -29.98
C THR A 78 -6.99 -4.17 -28.53
N GLU A 79 -6.02 -3.55 -27.86
CA GLU A 79 -6.22 -2.98 -26.54
C GLU A 79 -7.03 -1.68 -26.66
N THR A 80 -8.13 -1.58 -25.94
CA THR A 80 -8.87 -0.32 -25.86
C THR A 80 -8.18 0.56 -24.83
N LYS A 81 -7.57 1.68 -25.27
CA LYS A 81 -7.29 2.82 -24.38
C LYS A 81 -8.58 3.60 -24.27
N ASP A 82 -9.57 3.11 -23.54
CA ASP A 82 -10.78 3.92 -23.37
C ASP A 82 -10.44 5.04 -22.38
N SER A 83 -10.09 6.21 -22.92
CA SER A 83 -9.81 7.41 -22.12
C SER A 83 -11.01 7.85 -21.26
N GLU A 84 -12.17 7.21 -21.42
CA GLU A 84 -13.39 7.48 -20.67
C GLU A 84 -13.88 6.28 -19.83
N ASN A 85 -13.19 5.13 -19.82
CA ASN A 85 -13.52 3.93 -19.02
C ASN A 85 -15.03 3.61 -18.92
N LYS A 86 -15.80 3.80 -20.00
CA LYS A 86 -17.28 3.75 -19.94
C LYS A 86 -17.83 2.36 -19.63
N ASP A 87 -17.02 1.35 -19.93
CA ASP A 87 -17.33 -0.05 -19.67
C ASP A 87 -17.05 -0.47 -18.21
N ILE A 88 -16.38 0.38 -17.41
CA ILE A 88 -15.99 0.06 -16.03
C ILE A 88 -16.78 0.96 -15.06
N ARG A 89 -17.29 0.37 -13.98
CA ARG A 89 -17.86 1.14 -12.86
C ARG A 89 -16.74 1.83 -12.09
N LYS A 90 -16.92 3.12 -11.79
CA LYS A 90 -15.92 3.97 -11.12
C LYS A 90 -15.43 3.44 -9.77
N PHE A 91 -16.30 2.79 -9.00
CA PHE A 91 -15.99 2.23 -7.69
C PHE A 91 -16.42 0.77 -7.62
N PRO A 92 -15.83 -0.03 -6.72
CA PRO A 92 -16.23 -1.42 -6.55
C PRO A 92 -17.72 -1.52 -6.26
N TYR A 93 -18.42 -2.42 -6.94
CA TYR A 93 -19.82 -2.69 -6.65
C TYR A 93 -19.97 -3.18 -5.18
N PRO A 94 -20.98 -2.73 -4.42
CA PRO A 94 -22.08 -1.80 -4.78
C PRO A 94 -21.81 -0.31 -4.50
N PHE A 95 -20.61 0.06 -4.07
CA PHE A 95 -20.32 1.37 -3.52
C PHE A 95 -20.35 2.49 -4.56
N LYS A 96 -20.58 3.73 -4.09
CA LYS A 96 -20.61 4.96 -4.90
C LYS A 96 -19.41 5.86 -4.68
N SER A 97 -18.63 5.58 -3.64
CA SER A 97 -17.46 6.34 -3.20
C SER A 97 -16.48 5.42 -2.48
N MET A 98 -15.25 5.90 -2.33
CA MET A 98 -14.24 5.28 -1.47
C MET A 98 -13.72 6.30 -0.48
N LEU A 99 -13.49 5.86 0.76
CA LEU A 99 -12.86 6.66 1.80
C LEU A 99 -11.73 5.88 2.46
N SER A 100 -10.60 6.53 2.72
CA SER A 100 -9.59 6.02 3.65
C SER A 100 -9.35 7.02 4.77
N ILE A 101 -8.97 6.50 5.94
CA ILE A 101 -8.32 7.31 6.96
C ILE A 101 -6.82 7.06 6.81
N CYS A 102 -6.09 8.10 6.50
CA CYS A 102 -4.63 8.10 6.40
C CYS A 102 -4.08 8.64 7.72
N SER A 103 -3.94 7.72 8.68
CA SER A 103 -3.39 8.01 9.99
C SER A 103 -1.85 8.05 9.91
N ASP A 104 -1.29 9.08 10.53
CA ASP A 104 0.14 9.27 10.72
C ASP A 104 0.47 8.80 12.16
N ILE A 105 1.56 8.04 12.35
CA ILE A 105 1.91 7.36 13.60
C ILE A 105 2.43 8.33 14.69
N ASP A 106 2.27 9.64 14.48
CA ASP A 106 2.82 10.67 15.37
C ASP A 106 2.36 10.48 16.80
N ASP A 107 3.33 10.62 17.71
CA ASP A 107 3.21 10.46 19.16
C ASP A 107 2.59 9.13 19.65
N ALA A 108 2.30 8.19 18.74
CA ALA A 108 1.63 6.95 19.08
C ALA A 108 2.56 6.01 19.85
N THR A 109 2.18 5.66 21.08
CA THR A 109 2.77 4.53 21.78
C THR A 109 2.28 3.19 21.18
N LEU A 110 3.00 2.09 21.45
CA LEU A 110 2.55 0.76 21.03
C LEU A 110 1.17 0.40 21.62
N GLU A 111 0.92 0.78 22.88
CA GLU A 111 -0.36 0.52 23.55
C GLU A 111 -1.51 1.29 22.90
N GLU A 112 -1.31 2.56 22.58
CA GLU A 112 -2.32 3.36 21.90
C GLU A 112 -2.61 2.81 20.50
N PHE A 113 -1.56 2.47 19.74
CA PHE A 113 -1.67 1.82 18.44
C PHE A 113 -2.57 0.58 18.49
N GLN A 114 -2.27 -0.32 19.43
CA GLN A 114 -3.04 -1.54 19.64
C GLN A 114 -4.48 -1.23 20.05
N THR A 115 -4.69 -0.25 20.92
CA THR A 115 -6.00 0.13 21.45
C THR A 115 -6.91 0.64 20.33
N TYR A 116 -6.46 1.59 19.52
CA TYR A 116 -7.32 2.12 18.46
C TYR A 116 -7.48 1.17 17.29
N HIS A 117 -6.47 0.40 16.89
CA HIS A 117 -6.65 -0.61 15.86
C HIS A 117 -7.59 -1.73 16.29
N LYS A 118 -7.58 -2.14 17.56
CA LYS A 118 -8.55 -3.10 18.08
C LYS A 118 -9.98 -2.59 17.91
N PHE A 119 -10.24 -1.31 18.22
CA PHE A 119 -11.57 -0.71 18.02
C PHE A 119 -11.92 -0.53 16.53
N LEU A 120 -10.99 -0.04 15.70
CA LEU A 120 -11.27 0.28 14.30
C LEU A 120 -11.40 -0.98 13.43
N ASN A 121 -10.51 -1.95 13.57
CA ASN A 121 -10.35 -3.05 12.61
C ASN A 121 -11.00 -4.37 13.02
N THR A 122 -11.29 -4.59 14.30
CA THR A 122 -11.83 -5.88 14.77
C THR A 122 -13.34 -5.82 14.98
N LYS A 123 -13.94 -6.97 15.32
CA LYS A 123 -15.31 -7.07 15.84
C LYS A 123 -15.35 -7.42 17.33
N GLU A 124 -14.24 -7.25 18.03
CA GLU A 124 -14.17 -7.58 19.46
C GLU A 124 -14.88 -6.53 20.32
N LYS A 125 -15.28 -6.94 21.53
CA LYS A 125 -15.71 -5.98 22.55
C LYS A 125 -14.49 -5.24 23.08
N THR A 126 -14.57 -3.92 23.09
CA THR A 126 -13.57 -3.00 23.67
C THR A 126 -14.22 -2.16 24.78
N PRO A 127 -13.45 -1.44 25.60
CA PRO A 127 -13.98 -0.46 26.55
C PRO A 127 -14.86 0.62 25.90
N TYR A 128 -14.71 0.86 24.59
CA TYR A 128 -15.39 1.90 23.82
C TYR A 128 -16.58 1.37 22.99
N GLY A 129 -16.91 0.08 23.16
CA GLY A 129 -17.98 -0.62 22.44
C GLY A 129 -17.46 -1.76 21.56
N GLU A 130 -18.35 -2.33 20.73
CA GLU A 130 -17.95 -3.32 19.72
C GLU A 130 -17.08 -2.66 18.64
N GLY A 131 -16.01 -3.34 18.25
CA GLY A 131 -15.13 -2.90 17.18
C GLY A 131 -15.87 -2.74 15.85
N LEU A 132 -15.44 -1.75 15.06
CA LEU A 132 -16.13 -1.34 13.85
C LEU A 132 -15.90 -2.30 12.70
N GLY A 133 -14.77 -3.02 12.67
CA GLY A 133 -14.38 -3.87 11.55
C GLY A 133 -14.28 -3.07 10.25
N LEU A 134 -13.62 -1.92 10.30
CA LEU A 134 -13.25 -1.11 9.14
C LEU A 134 -11.88 -1.56 8.63
N ASP A 135 -11.67 -1.49 7.32
CA ASP A 135 -10.37 -1.76 6.71
C ASP A 135 -9.49 -0.49 6.78
N ILE A 136 -8.94 -0.19 7.95
CA ILE A 136 -8.06 0.97 8.17
C ILE A 136 -6.61 0.50 8.37
N GLY A 137 -5.67 1.27 7.85
CA GLY A 137 -4.24 1.07 8.04
C GLY A 137 -3.62 2.34 8.60
N ASP A 138 -2.37 2.23 9.02
CA ASP A 138 -1.60 3.32 9.60
C ASP A 138 -0.18 3.32 9.02
N SER A 139 0.51 4.41 9.29
CA SER A 139 1.92 4.58 8.97
C SER A 139 2.82 4.04 10.08
N PHE A 140 4.14 4.17 9.90
CA PHE A 140 5.10 3.81 10.94
C PHE A 140 6.40 4.61 10.82
N TRP A 141 7.19 4.55 11.89
CA TRP A 141 8.53 5.09 12.00
C TRP A 141 9.61 4.01 12.03
N MET A 142 10.70 4.20 11.27
CA MET A 142 11.91 3.37 11.50
C MET A 142 12.70 3.88 12.69
N TYR A 143 12.79 5.20 12.87
CA TYR A 143 13.66 5.86 13.85
C TYR A 143 12.92 6.93 14.64
N MET A 144 13.39 7.19 15.87
CA MET A 144 13.04 8.36 16.66
C MET A 144 14.28 9.24 16.88
N GLY A 145 14.30 10.38 16.22
CA GLY A 145 15.33 11.41 16.35
C GLY A 145 14.81 12.69 17.00
N ASP A 146 13.56 12.72 17.47
CA ASP A 146 13.03 13.85 18.21
C ASP A 146 13.79 14.03 19.54
N ASN A 147 14.12 15.28 19.86
CA ASN A 147 14.74 15.69 21.11
C ASN A 147 13.99 16.82 21.83
N MET A 148 12.75 17.06 21.42
CA MET A 148 11.82 17.87 22.17
C MET A 148 11.50 17.18 23.50
N ASN A 149 11.32 17.97 24.56
CA ASN A 149 10.98 17.46 25.89
C ASN A 149 9.47 17.51 26.05
N SER A 150 8.77 16.81 25.16
CA SER A 150 7.32 16.64 25.10
C SER A 150 6.91 15.35 25.80
N THR A 151 5.72 15.38 26.39
CA THR A 151 5.00 14.19 26.82
C THR A 151 4.16 13.70 25.65
N VAL A 152 4.17 12.39 25.39
CA VAL A 152 3.47 11.78 24.25
C VAL A 152 2.16 11.09 24.62
N ASP A 153 1.94 10.86 25.92
CA ASP A 153 0.72 10.26 26.44
C ASP A 153 0.29 10.89 27.78
N THR A 154 -0.82 10.40 28.31
CA THR A 154 -1.42 10.84 29.58
C THR A 154 -0.67 10.33 30.82
N GLU A 155 0.24 9.36 30.65
CA GLU A 155 1.09 8.82 31.71
C GLU A 155 2.38 9.63 31.90
N GLY A 156 2.65 10.56 30.96
CA GLY A 156 3.79 11.46 31.00
C GLY A 156 5.06 10.84 30.40
N HIS A 157 4.94 9.80 29.59
CA HIS A 157 6.07 9.24 28.87
C HIS A 157 6.62 10.22 27.84
N GLY A 158 7.92 10.10 27.55
CA GLY A 158 8.61 10.90 26.54
C GLY A 158 8.59 10.28 25.16
N VAL A 159 9.20 10.98 24.20
CA VAL A 159 9.33 10.53 22.79
C VAL A 159 10.02 9.17 22.61
N ASP A 160 10.76 8.69 23.61
CA ASP A 160 11.38 7.37 23.61
C ASP A 160 10.36 6.21 23.72
N HIS A 161 9.12 6.48 24.11
CA HIS A 161 8.04 5.49 24.18
C HIS A 161 7.21 5.40 22.88
N ILE A 162 7.42 6.30 21.93
CA ILE A 162 6.76 6.26 20.62
C ILE A 162 7.14 4.97 19.90
N MET A 163 6.15 4.36 19.24
CA MET A 163 6.31 3.14 18.49
C MET A 163 7.24 3.32 17.28
N THR A 164 8.42 2.69 17.34
CA THR A 164 9.42 2.71 16.26
C THR A 164 10.05 1.36 16.04
N PHE A 165 10.63 1.16 14.84
CA PHE A 165 11.32 -0.09 14.55
C PHE A 165 12.63 -0.21 15.35
N PHE A 166 13.46 0.83 15.30
CA PHE A 166 14.73 0.91 16.02
C PHE A 166 14.65 1.86 17.20
N ASN A 167 15.47 1.58 18.22
CA ASN A 167 15.61 2.45 19.39
C ASN A 167 16.35 3.73 19.00
N GLY A 168 15.68 4.87 19.12
CA GLY A 168 16.19 6.16 18.70
C GLY A 168 16.64 6.18 17.23
N THR A 169 17.89 6.57 17.00
CA THR A 169 18.53 6.54 15.67
C THR A 169 19.53 5.39 15.51
N SER A 170 19.45 4.37 16.37
CA SER A 170 20.23 3.15 16.24
C SER A 170 19.90 2.43 14.94
N LYS A 171 20.90 1.78 14.33
CA LYS A 171 20.72 0.98 13.10
C LYS A 171 20.62 -0.53 13.37
N THR A 172 20.69 -0.91 14.64
CA THR A 172 20.83 -2.31 15.07
C THR A 172 20.02 -2.64 16.31
N GLU A 173 19.85 -1.68 17.22
CA GLU A 173 19.07 -1.87 18.44
C GLU A 173 17.58 -1.70 18.12
N LYS A 174 16.82 -2.76 18.29
CA LYS A 174 15.38 -2.79 18.04
C LYS A 174 14.63 -2.10 19.19
N HIS A 175 13.50 -1.47 18.86
CA HIS A 175 12.53 -0.99 19.84
C HIS A 175 11.28 -1.89 19.82
N ASN A 176 10.25 -1.58 19.02
CA ASN A 176 9.03 -2.39 18.86
C ASN A 176 9.04 -3.24 17.58
N ALA A 177 10.22 -3.68 17.14
CA ALA A 177 10.42 -4.26 15.81
C ALA A 177 9.58 -5.53 15.57
N ASP A 178 9.43 -6.40 16.56
CA ASP A 178 8.77 -7.69 16.36
C ASP A 178 7.23 -7.51 16.24
N GLU A 179 6.65 -6.61 17.03
CA GLU A 179 5.25 -6.17 16.94
C GLU A 179 4.99 -5.46 15.60
N MET A 180 5.88 -4.56 15.19
CA MET A 180 5.75 -3.88 13.90
C MET A 180 5.81 -4.85 12.72
N ILE A 181 6.70 -5.85 12.76
CA ILE A 181 6.74 -6.90 11.73
C ILE A 181 5.41 -7.65 11.67
N HIS A 182 4.80 -7.92 12.83
CA HIS A 182 3.49 -8.54 12.91
C HIS A 182 2.41 -7.66 12.25
N PHE A 183 2.35 -6.38 12.62
CA PHE A 183 1.36 -5.43 12.06
C PHE A 183 1.57 -5.10 10.58
N MET A 184 2.80 -5.10 10.09
CA MET A 184 3.11 -4.99 8.66
C MET A 184 2.58 -6.20 7.88
N ARG A 185 2.66 -7.41 8.46
CA ARG A 185 2.21 -8.65 7.80
C ARG A 185 0.70 -8.82 7.85
N SER A 186 0.04 -8.37 8.91
CA SER A 186 -1.43 -8.30 8.98
C SER A 186 -2.00 -7.14 8.18
N GLY A 187 -1.16 -6.16 7.85
CA GLY A 187 -1.50 -4.97 7.10
C GLY A 187 -2.18 -3.89 7.93
N TRP A 188 -2.09 -3.91 9.27
CA TRP A 188 -2.41 -2.74 10.09
C TRP A 188 -1.45 -1.58 9.80
N ILE A 189 -0.22 -1.89 9.38
CA ILE A 189 0.74 -0.92 8.84
C ILE A 189 0.82 -1.07 7.31
N ASP A 190 0.59 0.02 6.57
CA ASP A 190 0.58 -0.01 5.08
C ASP A 190 1.32 1.15 4.39
N SER A 191 1.73 2.16 5.16
CA SER A 191 2.45 3.32 4.68
C SER A 191 3.69 3.56 5.52
N ILE A 192 4.73 4.19 4.96
CA ILE A 192 5.79 4.75 5.78
C ILE A 192 5.41 6.21 6.00
N HIS A 193 5.52 6.69 7.25
CA HIS A 193 5.65 8.14 7.45
C HIS A 193 7.04 8.49 6.90
N THR A 194 7.80 9.50 7.26
CA THR A 194 9.20 9.52 6.74
C THR A 194 10.05 8.36 7.32
N PHE A 195 11.39 8.37 7.22
CA PHE A 195 12.19 7.35 7.93
C PHE A 195 12.07 7.45 9.46
N GLY A 196 11.68 8.59 10.00
CA GLY A 196 11.57 8.81 11.44
C GLY A 196 11.13 10.22 11.72
N ASP A 197 10.72 10.49 12.95
CA ASP A 197 10.64 11.87 13.39
C ASP A 197 12.04 12.38 13.73
N PHE A 198 12.50 13.43 13.03
CA PHE A 198 13.76 14.09 13.33
C PHE A 198 13.56 15.55 13.73
N SER A 199 12.40 15.88 14.28
CA SER A 199 12.07 17.19 14.85
C SER A 199 13.10 17.55 15.92
N THR A 200 13.57 18.80 15.93
CA THR A 200 14.50 19.26 16.95
C THR A 200 14.18 20.69 17.36
N LYS A 201 14.54 21.06 18.60
CA LYS A 201 14.38 22.44 19.09
C LYS A 201 15.12 23.47 18.22
N ASN A 202 16.27 23.10 17.63
CA ASN A 202 16.99 23.93 16.67
C ASN A 202 16.85 23.34 15.26
N GLU A 203 15.79 23.75 14.56
CA GLU A 203 15.39 23.21 13.25
C GLU A 203 16.41 23.43 12.10
N LYS A 204 17.54 24.11 12.38
CA LYS A 204 18.68 24.19 11.46
C LYS A 204 19.46 22.87 11.43
N ASN A 205 19.42 22.11 12.51
CA ASN A 205 20.08 20.81 12.64
C ASN A 205 19.11 19.69 12.29
N THR A 206 19.65 18.50 12.06
CA THR A 206 18.87 17.27 11.91
C THR A 206 19.71 16.09 12.38
N LEU A 207 19.06 15.05 12.90
CA LEU A 207 19.69 13.76 13.13
C LEU A 207 19.53 12.81 11.92
N PHE A 208 18.70 13.18 10.93
CA PHE A 208 18.61 12.42 9.70
C PHE A 208 19.92 12.47 8.92
N ASN A 209 20.31 11.32 8.39
CA ASN A 209 21.38 11.20 7.41
C ASN A 209 21.09 10.02 6.48
N ARG A 210 21.67 10.05 5.27
CA ARG A 210 21.42 9.04 4.24
C ARG A 210 21.70 7.60 4.69
N ASN A 211 22.65 7.36 5.61
CA ASN A 211 22.92 6.00 6.10
C ASN A 211 21.72 5.41 6.87
N LEU A 212 20.88 6.24 7.48
CA LEU A 212 19.62 5.79 8.09
C LEU A 212 18.64 5.35 7.01
N ALA A 213 18.49 6.12 5.92
CA ALA A 213 17.66 5.72 4.78
C ALA A 213 18.11 4.39 4.16
N GLU A 214 19.42 4.21 3.96
CA GLU A 214 20.00 2.96 3.45
C GLU A 214 19.73 1.77 4.39
N ASN A 215 19.91 1.97 5.71
CA ASN A 215 19.65 0.93 6.70
C ASN A 215 18.15 0.57 6.79
N ALA A 216 17.27 1.56 6.75
CA ALA A 216 15.83 1.35 6.73
C ALA A 216 15.42 0.50 5.52
N TRP A 217 15.83 0.88 4.31
CA TRP A 217 15.48 0.10 3.11
C TRP A 217 16.08 -1.30 3.10
N ASN A 218 17.31 -1.49 3.57
CA ASN A 218 17.89 -2.82 3.72
C ASN A 218 17.07 -3.69 4.68
N THR A 219 16.61 -3.11 5.79
CA THR A 219 15.76 -3.78 6.78
C THR A 219 14.41 -4.16 6.17
N LEU A 220 13.68 -3.20 5.60
CA LEU A 220 12.36 -3.45 4.99
C LEU A 220 12.44 -4.48 3.86
N ASN A 221 13.46 -4.42 3.01
CA ASN A 221 13.71 -5.42 1.97
C ASN A 221 13.97 -6.82 2.55
N SER A 222 14.73 -6.92 3.64
CA SER A 222 14.99 -8.22 4.29
C SER A 222 13.72 -8.85 4.88
N LEU A 223 12.75 -8.02 5.25
CA LEU A 223 11.43 -8.45 5.75
C LEU A 223 10.46 -8.77 4.61
N GLY A 224 10.79 -8.42 3.37
CA GLY A 224 9.89 -8.50 2.23
C GLY A 224 8.75 -7.47 2.27
N PHE A 225 8.84 -6.46 3.13
CA PHE A 225 7.85 -5.41 3.25
C PHE A 225 8.21 -4.23 2.33
N LYS A 226 7.28 -3.85 1.45
CA LYS A 226 7.47 -2.80 0.45
C LYS A 226 6.29 -1.82 0.50
N PRO A 227 6.32 -0.81 1.40
CA PRO A 227 5.27 0.18 1.45
C PRO A 227 5.24 0.93 0.11
N THR A 228 4.05 1.33 -0.31
CA THR A 228 3.87 2.09 -1.57
C THR A 228 3.58 3.56 -1.33
N ILE A 229 3.35 3.94 -0.08
CA ILE A 229 2.98 5.30 0.34
C ILE A 229 4.08 5.86 1.21
N TRP A 230 4.50 7.07 0.89
CA TRP A 230 5.39 7.91 1.69
C TRP A 230 4.63 9.15 2.16
N ILE A 231 4.76 9.49 3.44
CA ILE A 231 4.12 10.66 4.03
C ILE A 231 5.20 11.54 4.65
N ASN A 232 5.34 12.78 4.17
CA ASN A 232 6.28 13.76 4.73
C ASN A 232 5.90 14.19 6.15
N HIS A 233 6.89 14.65 6.93
CA HIS A 233 6.69 14.99 8.35
C HIS A 233 7.18 16.38 8.78
N GLY A 234 6.51 16.94 9.79
CA GLY A 234 7.11 17.84 10.77
C GLY A 234 7.82 19.10 10.27
N ASN A 235 8.68 19.63 11.15
CA ASN A 235 9.31 20.94 10.99
C ASN A 235 10.58 20.91 10.11
N LYS A 236 11.36 22.00 10.12
CA LYS A 236 12.51 22.15 9.23
C LYS A 236 13.68 21.20 9.50
N SER A 237 13.72 20.45 10.60
CA SER A 237 14.76 19.44 10.79
C SER A 237 14.46 18.11 10.10
N ASN A 238 13.24 17.88 9.61
CA ASN A 238 12.88 16.70 8.80
C ASN A 238 13.38 16.83 7.35
N LYS A 239 14.70 16.90 7.18
CA LYS A 239 15.36 17.11 5.88
C LYS A 239 15.09 16.00 4.86
N GLN A 240 14.70 14.80 5.31
CA GLN A 240 14.31 13.70 4.45
C GLN A 240 13.00 13.96 3.67
N ASN A 241 12.21 14.96 4.03
CA ASN A 241 11.02 15.28 3.24
C ASN A 241 11.37 15.66 1.80
N PHE A 242 10.42 15.42 0.89
CA PHE A 242 10.58 15.79 -0.50
C PHE A 242 9.26 16.11 -1.20
N GLY A 243 9.35 16.76 -2.37
CA GLY A 243 8.24 16.88 -3.31
C GLY A 243 7.41 18.17 -3.26
N ALA A 244 7.45 18.97 -2.19
CA ALA A 244 6.80 20.30 -2.17
C ALA A 244 7.80 21.46 -2.18
N HIS A 245 9.07 21.21 -2.51
CA HIS A 245 10.07 22.26 -2.57
C HIS A 245 9.64 23.43 -3.48
N GLY A 246 9.87 24.67 -3.03
CA GLY A 246 9.55 25.88 -3.80
C GLY A 246 8.06 26.26 -3.83
N THR A 247 7.15 25.42 -3.32
CA THR A 247 5.72 25.77 -3.21
C THR A 247 5.46 26.83 -2.15
N SER A 248 6.31 26.91 -1.13
CA SER A 248 6.36 27.99 -0.15
C SER A 248 7.74 28.07 0.48
N ASN A 249 8.04 29.20 1.13
CA ASN A 249 9.29 29.37 1.88
C ASN A 249 9.46 28.33 2.99
N PHE A 250 8.35 27.85 3.57
CA PHE A 250 8.39 26.80 4.57
C PHE A 250 8.97 25.52 3.97
N MET A 251 8.56 25.09 2.78
CA MET A 251 8.97 23.81 2.18
C MET A 251 10.43 23.73 1.69
N ASN A 252 11.24 24.79 1.88
CA ASN A 252 12.64 24.80 1.47
C ASN A 252 13.52 23.81 2.27
N TYR A 253 13.07 23.36 3.45
CA TYR A 253 13.81 22.37 4.24
C TYR A 253 13.75 20.95 3.67
N GLN A 254 12.76 20.66 2.83
CA GLN A 254 12.61 19.36 2.20
C GLN A 254 13.80 19.18 1.25
N GLN A 255 14.67 18.21 1.51
CA GLN A 255 15.93 18.00 0.80
C GLN A 255 16.10 16.55 0.30
N GLY A 256 15.12 15.68 0.52
CA GLY A 256 15.18 14.26 0.15
C GLY A 256 15.25 14.01 -1.36
N ASP A 257 14.68 14.90 -2.18
CA ASP A 257 14.74 14.85 -3.66
C ASP A 257 15.80 15.76 -4.28
N ASN A 258 16.63 16.45 -3.50
CA ASN A 258 17.70 17.29 -4.04
C ASN A 258 18.98 16.48 -4.27
N PRO A 259 19.39 16.17 -5.51
CA PRO A 259 20.57 15.33 -5.76
C PRO A 259 21.90 15.95 -5.28
N ASN A 260 21.93 17.26 -5.01
CA ASN A 260 23.11 17.96 -4.48
C ASN A 260 23.13 18.02 -2.94
N SER A 261 22.09 17.51 -2.27
CA SER A 261 21.98 17.50 -0.81
C SER A 261 22.61 16.25 -0.21
N SER A 262 23.24 16.38 0.95
CA SER A 262 23.67 15.23 1.76
C SER A 262 22.48 14.39 2.30
N TYR A 263 21.27 14.93 2.22
CA TYR A 263 20.02 14.28 2.64
C TYR A 263 19.27 13.63 1.48
N TYR A 264 19.82 13.65 0.25
CA TYR A 264 19.22 13.01 -0.91
C TYR A 264 18.96 11.52 -0.66
N HIS A 265 17.79 11.01 -1.04
CA HIS A 265 17.47 9.58 -0.96
C HIS A 265 16.34 9.11 -1.90
N THR A 266 15.80 9.95 -2.78
CA THR A 266 14.71 9.52 -3.68
C THR A 266 15.14 8.46 -4.69
N ASP A 267 16.44 8.39 -5.02
CA ASP A 267 17.01 7.26 -5.75
C ASP A 267 16.79 5.92 -5.02
N LEU A 268 16.90 5.91 -3.70
CA LEU A 268 16.61 4.74 -2.86
C LEU A 268 15.10 4.55 -2.70
N THR A 269 14.38 5.60 -2.30
CA THR A 269 12.95 5.52 -1.95
C THR A 269 12.10 5.08 -3.14
N MET A 270 12.32 5.62 -4.33
CA MET A 270 11.57 5.22 -5.53
C MET A 270 11.92 3.80 -5.98
N GLN A 271 13.21 3.42 -5.93
CA GLN A 271 13.64 2.05 -6.26
C GLN A 271 13.01 0.98 -5.35
N ASN A 272 12.66 1.34 -4.11
CA ASN A 272 12.06 0.45 -3.13
C ASN A 272 10.52 0.37 -3.19
N GLY A 273 9.90 0.96 -4.21
CA GLY A 273 8.49 0.72 -4.54
C GLY A 273 7.50 1.75 -4.01
N ILE A 274 7.99 2.87 -3.46
CA ILE A 274 7.12 4.02 -3.19
C ILE A 274 6.54 4.53 -4.51
N LYS A 275 5.23 4.68 -4.54
CA LYS A 275 4.46 5.14 -5.70
C LYS A 275 3.66 6.40 -5.41
N TYR A 276 3.22 6.56 -4.17
CA TYR A 276 2.34 7.64 -3.73
C TYR A 276 3.02 8.45 -2.62
N VAL A 277 2.95 9.77 -2.74
CA VAL A 277 3.62 10.70 -1.82
C VAL A 277 2.64 11.76 -1.35
N TRP A 278 2.49 11.90 -0.03
CA TRP A 278 1.95 13.13 0.54
C TRP A 278 3.10 14.08 0.82
N ASN A 279 3.16 15.17 0.05
CA ASN A 279 4.31 16.07 -0.01
C ASN A 279 4.23 17.25 0.99
N SER A 280 3.34 17.19 1.99
CA SER A 280 3.04 18.26 2.96
C SER A 280 2.12 19.38 2.45
N LEU A 281 1.48 19.24 1.29
CA LEU A 281 0.46 20.19 0.87
C LEU A 281 -0.85 19.96 1.62
N SER A 282 -1.42 21.04 2.13
CA SER A 282 -2.74 21.03 2.75
C SER A 282 -3.85 20.99 1.70
N ASP A 283 -4.98 20.44 2.10
CA ASP A 283 -6.19 20.46 1.29
C ASP A 283 -7.43 20.48 2.18
N SER A 284 -8.37 21.36 1.84
CA SER A 284 -9.65 21.51 2.51
C SER A 284 -10.82 20.91 1.73
N ASN A 285 -10.57 20.29 0.59
CA ASN A 285 -11.58 19.55 -0.14
C ASN A 285 -11.74 18.16 0.48
N PHE A 286 -12.94 17.88 1.02
CA PHE A 286 -13.21 16.58 1.63
C PHE A 286 -13.21 15.43 0.61
N GLY A 287 -13.55 15.71 -0.65
CA GLY A 287 -13.62 14.71 -1.72
C GLY A 287 -13.08 15.17 -3.06
N HIS A 288 -12.52 14.23 -3.82
CA HIS A 288 -11.95 14.43 -5.14
C HIS A 288 -12.52 13.45 -6.16
N SER A 289 -12.71 13.90 -7.40
CA SER A 289 -13.12 13.01 -8.50
C SER A 289 -12.04 11.96 -8.82
N TYR A 290 -10.77 12.32 -8.62
CA TYR A 290 -9.59 11.47 -8.72
C TYR A 290 -8.56 11.91 -7.67
N PRO A 291 -8.03 11.02 -6.82
CA PRO A 291 -7.26 11.42 -5.64
C PRO A 291 -5.77 11.65 -5.90
N LEU A 292 -5.28 11.39 -7.12
CA LEU A 292 -3.87 11.44 -7.48
C LEU A 292 -3.55 12.61 -8.43
N TYR A 293 -2.37 13.18 -8.29
CA TYR A 293 -1.81 14.19 -9.19
C TYR A 293 -0.33 13.91 -9.48
N GLU A 294 0.16 14.33 -10.64
CA GLU A 294 1.57 14.13 -10.98
C GLU A 294 2.46 15.07 -10.16
N LEU A 295 3.50 14.53 -9.53
CA LEU A 295 4.51 15.26 -8.80
C LEU A 295 5.87 15.13 -9.49
N SER A 296 6.50 16.26 -9.83
CA SER A 296 7.86 16.30 -10.36
C SER A 296 8.86 16.60 -9.25
N LEU A 297 9.95 15.81 -9.18
CA LEU A 297 11.00 15.91 -8.18
C LEU A 297 12.23 16.65 -8.73
N ARG A 298 13.05 17.22 -7.85
CA ARG A 298 14.26 17.99 -8.25
C ARG A 298 15.35 17.16 -8.90
N ASP A 299 15.34 15.85 -8.72
CA ASP A 299 16.24 14.91 -9.40
C ASP A 299 15.73 14.45 -10.78
N GLY A 300 14.59 15.00 -11.24
CA GLY A 300 13.98 14.70 -12.53
C GLY A 300 13.06 13.48 -12.52
N GLN A 301 12.94 12.76 -11.40
CA GLN A 301 11.96 11.69 -11.26
C GLN A 301 10.52 12.26 -11.15
N LYS A 302 9.54 11.42 -11.48
CA LYS A 302 8.12 11.69 -11.26
C LYS A 302 7.54 10.65 -10.29
N VAL A 303 6.55 11.06 -9.52
CA VAL A 303 5.83 10.21 -8.57
C VAL A 303 4.37 10.67 -8.47
N TRP A 304 3.45 9.82 -8.04
CA TRP A 304 2.09 10.26 -7.76
C TRP A 304 2.06 11.01 -6.43
N GLY A 305 1.67 12.28 -6.46
CA GLY A 305 1.15 12.98 -5.29
C GLY A 305 -0.29 12.55 -5.00
N PHE A 306 -0.75 12.64 -3.76
CA PHE A 306 -2.15 12.43 -3.42
C PHE A 306 -2.70 13.49 -2.47
N TYR A 307 -3.99 13.76 -2.59
CA TYR A 307 -4.71 14.69 -1.74
C TYR A 307 -5.10 14.03 -0.42
N ARG A 308 -4.93 14.76 0.69
CA ARG A 308 -5.45 14.39 2.01
C ARG A 308 -6.27 15.56 2.52
N TYR A 309 -7.47 15.32 3.02
CA TYR A 309 -8.24 16.35 3.72
C TYR A 309 -7.59 16.59 5.09
N THR A 310 -6.97 17.76 5.26
CA THR A 310 -6.13 18.09 6.42
C THR A 310 -6.72 19.17 7.32
N ASN A 311 -7.54 20.06 6.74
CA ASN A 311 -8.01 21.25 7.43
C ASN A 311 -9.38 21.70 6.91
N ASN A 312 -10.09 22.44 7.74
CA ASN A 312 -11.17 23.30 7.32
C ASN A 312 -10.64 24.66 6.85
N MET A 313 -11.48 25.38 6.12
CA MET A 313 -11.31 26.80 5.89
C MET A 313 -12.36 27.55 6.71
N VAL A 314 -11.92 28.30 7.71
CA VAL A 314 -12.79 29.11 8.58
C VAL A 314 -12.34 30.56 8.47
N ASP A 315 -13.22 31.45 8.02
CA ASP A 315 -12.94 32.87 7.81
C ASP A 315 -11.67 33.13 6.97
N GLY A 316 -11.47 32.31 5.93
CA GLY A 316 -10.30 32.40 5.04
C GLY A 316 -8.98 31.91 5.65
N LYS A 317 -9.00 31.31 6.85
CA LYS A 317 -7.84 30.73 7.51
C LYS A 317 -7.95 29.21 7.55
N MET A 318 -6.78 28.55 7.49
CA MET A 318 -6.68 27.11 7.68
C MET A 318 -6.89 26.78 9.16
N ASP A 319 -7.82 25.88 9.41
CA ASP A 319 -8.11 25.32 10.72
C ASP A 319 -7.83 23.81 10.67
N TRP A 320 -6.70 23.38 11.21
CA TRP A 320 -6.22 22.00 11.14
C TRP A 320 -7.11 21.08 11.97
N THR A 321 -7.56 19.98 11.36
CA THR A 321 -8.51 19.04 12.02
C THR A 321 -8.02 17.60 12.09
N TRP A 322 -6.79 17.36 11.66
CA TRP A 322 -6.17 16.04 11.60
C TRP A 322 -5.68 15.50 12.96
N THR A 323 -6.23 15.97 14.07
CA THR A 323 -5.95 15.43 15.42
C THR A 323 -7.13 14.58 15.89
N PRO A 324 -6.90 13.61 16.81
CA PRO A 324 -7.95 12.68 17.24
C PRO A 324 -9.20 13.36 17.80
N GLU A 325 -9.04 14.48 18.49
CA GLU A 325 -10.13 15.26 19.07
C GLU A 325 -11.12 15.82 18.03
N HIS A 326 -10.72 15.89 16.76
CA HIS A 326 -11.45 16.59 15.71
C HIS A 326 -12.01 15.69 14.61
N ILE A 327 -11.88 14.36 14.72
CA ILE A 327 -12.39 13.45 13.68
C ILE A 327 -13.90 13.61 13.44
N HIS A 328 -14.68 13.93 14.49
CA HIS A 328 -16.11 14.23 14.34
C HIS A 328 -16.43 15.45 13.46
N ARG A 329 -15.48 16.39 13.33
CA ARG A 329 -15.59 17.56 12.45
C ARG A 329 -15.31 17.21 11.00
N GLN A 330 -14.62 16.10 10.74
CA GLN A 330 -14.28 15.62 9.41
C GLN A 330 -15.33 14.61 8.91
N LEU A 331 -15.70 13.64 9.73
CA LEU A 331 -16.67 12.58 9.40
C LEU A 331 -18.11 13.02 9.71
N THR A 332 -18.52 14.16 9.15
CA THR A 332 -19.90 14.66 9.26
C THR A 332 -20.79 14.00 8.21
N LYS A 333 -22.09 13.94 8.48
CA LYS A 333 -23.08 13.44 7.52
C LYS A 333 -23.01 14.20 6.19
N ASP A 334 -22.84 15.53 6.24
CA ASP A 334 -22.77 16.37 5.03
C ASP A 334 -21.54 16.04 4.18
N ASN A 335 -20.37 15.85 4.81
CA ASN A 335 -19.15 15.45 4.12
C ASN A 335 -19.30 14.07 3.47
N LEU A 336 -19.85 13.09 4.21
CA LEU A 336 -20.05 11.73 3.70
C LEU A 336 -21.11 11.69 2.58
N ASP A 337 -22.23 12.40 2.73
CA ASP A 337 -23.23 12.53 1.66
C ASP A 337 -22.68 13.24 0.44
N SER A 338 -21.84 14.27 0.62
CA SER A 338 -21.22 15.01 -0.48
C SER A 338 -20.40 14.09 -1.36
N ILE A 339 -19.53 13.24 -0.80
CA ILE A 339 -18.71 12.35 -1.63
C ILE A 339 -19.54 11.27 -2.31
N VAL A 340 -20.61 10.78 -1.67
CA VAL A 340 -21.56 9.81 -2.24
C VAL A 340 -22.30 10.42 -3.42
N ASN A 341 -22.83 11.64 -3.26
CA ASN A 341 -23.59 12.34 -4.28
C ASN A 341 -22.73 12.74 -5.48
N ASN A 342 -21.44 13.02 -5.24
CA ASN A 342 -20.50 13.43 -6.28
C ASN A 342 -19.64 12.27 -6.82
N ASN A 343 -19.86 11.04 -6.36
CA ASN A 343 -19.05 9.88 -6.73
C ASN A 343 -17.55 10.11 -6.56
N GLN A 344 -17.13 10.53 -5.37
CA GLN A 344 -15.75 10.95 -5.08
C GLN A 344 -14.97 9.96 -4.21
N TYR A 345 -13.65 10.08 -4.29
CA TYR A 345 -12.69 9.53 -3.34
C TYR A 345 -12.49 10.53 -2.20
N SER A 346 -12.24 10.05 -0.99
CA SER A 346 -11.81 10.86 0.16
C SER A 346 -10.66 10.19 0.88
N ILE A 347 -9.67 10.96 1.30
CA ILE A 347 -8.55 10.49 2.11
C ILE A 347 -8.43 11.45 3.27
N VAL A 348 -8.76 11.00 4.46
CA VAL A 348 -8.89 11.83 5.66
C VAL A 348 -7.59 11.75 6.46
N ALA A 349 -6.90 12.87 6.69
CA ALA A 349 -5.69 12.90 7.49
C ALA A 349 -6.01 12.85 8.99
N GLN A 350 -5.27 12.03 9.73
CA GLN A 350 -5.37 11.88 11.19
C GLN A 350 -4.03 11.55 11.83
N HIS A 351 -3.94 11.73 13.15
CA HIS A 351 -2.85 11.24 14.00
C HIS A 351 -3.45 10.48 15.19
N PHE A 352 -4.07 9.32 14.94
CA PHE A 352 -4.93 8.66 15.95
C PHE A 352 -4.23 8.33 17.26
N GLY A 353 -2.92 8.04 17.20
CA GLY A 353 -2.13 7.70 18.37
C GLY A 353 -1.73 8.86 19.27
N VAL A 354 -1.92 10.13 18.86
CA VAL A 354 -1.58 11.29 19.71
C VAL A 354 -2.32 11.28 21.05
N SER A 355 -3.55 10.76 21.07
CA SER A 355 -4.30 10.55 22.30
C SER A 355 -5.52 9.68 22.05
N THR A 356 -5.48 8.45 22.57
CA THR A 356 -6.67 7.58 22.57
C THR A 356 -7.80 8.14 23.43
N GLU A 357 -7.49 8.86 24.53
CA GLU A 357 -8.50 9.53 25.36
C GLU A 357 -9.32 10.54 24.54
N TYR A 358 -8.66 11.35 23.70
CA TYR A 358 -9.34 12.30 22.83
C TYR A 358 -10.04 11.62 21.66
N LEU A 359 -9.45 10.57 21.08
CA LEU A 359 -10.08 9.78 20.02
C LEU A 359 -11.41 9.16 20.49
N PHE A 360 -11.45 8.66 21.72
CA PHE A 360 -12.60 7.92 22.25
C PHE A 360 -13.62 8.78 23.00
N LYS A 361 -13.62 10.09 22.77
CA LYS A 361 -14.76 10.95 23.13
C LYS A 361 -16.02 10.51 22.37
N THR A 362 -17.18 10.79 22.95
CA THR A 362 -18.47 10.27 22.47
C THR A 362 -18.76 10.68 21.03
N GLU A 363 -18.54 11.95 20.70
CA GLU A 363 -18.73 12.53 19.37
C GLU A 363 -17.83 11.90 18.31
N ASN A 364 -16.57 11.59 18.66
CA ASN A 364 -15.61 10.97 17.76
C ASN A 364 -15.99 9.50 17.50
N ILE A 365 -16.35 8.75 18.53
CA ILE A 365 -16.91 7.38 18.40
C ILE A 365 -18.16 7.39 17.52
N GLN A 366 -19.09 8.33 17.74
CA GLN A 366 -20.31 8.45 16.95
C GLN A 366 -20.01 8.73 15.47
N SER A 367 -19.04 9.58 15.16
CA SER A 367 -18.64 9.89 13.79
C SER A 367 -17.98 8.69 13.07
N LEU A 368 -17.18 7.89 13.78
CA LEU A 368 -16.60 6.65 13.25
C LEU A 368 -17.69 5.57 13.03
N LYS A 369 -18.66 5.48 13.94
CA LYS A 369 -19.85 4.62 13.75
C LYS A 369 -20.70 5.08 12.57
N LEU A 370 -20.85 6.38 12.35
CA LEU A 370 -21.51 6.94 11.17
C LEU A 370 -20.78 6.50 9.89
N LEU A 371 -19.45 6.59 9.84
CA LEU A 371 -18.69 6.08 8.69
C LEU A 371 -18.94 4.57 8.47
N LYS A 372 -18.96 3.77 9.54
CA LYS A 372 -19.29 2.34 9.43
C LYS A 372 -20.72 2.09 8.94
N GLU A 373 -21.67 2.94 9.29
CA GLU A 373 -23.04 2.88 8.77
C GLU A 373 -23.06 3.12 7.25
N TYR A 374 -22.31 4.10 6.74
CA TYR A 374 -22.21 4.34 5.28
C TYR A 374 -21.60 3.16 4.53
N GLU A 375 -20.62 2.47 5.13
CA GLU A 375 -20.07 1.25 4.57
C GLU A 375 -21.09 0.10 4.58
N THR A 376 -21.73 -0.14 5.71
CA THR A 376 -22.71 -1.22 5.88
C THR A 376 -23.92 -1.02 4.95
N ASN A 377 -24.29 0.24 4.69
CA ASN A 377 -25.35 0.62 3.77
C ASN A 377 -24.88 0.73 2.31
N ASN A 378 -23.71 0.17 1.97
CA ASN A 378 -23.21 0.08 0.58
C ASN A 378 -23.00 1.44 -0.11
N LYS A 379 -22.81 2.52 0.66
CA LYS A 379 -22.61 3.87 0.10
C LYS A 379 -21.13 4.16 -0.14
N ILE A 380 -20.30 3.95 0.88
CA ILE A 380 -18.87 4.26 0.88
C ILE A 380 -18.09 2.98 1.18
N LEU A 381 -17.17 2.59 0.30
CA LEU A 381 -16.20 1.55 0.64
C LEU A 381 -15.09 2.18 1.49
N VAL A 382 -14.93 1.70 2.73
CA VAL A 382 -13.79 2.08 3.56
C VAL A 382 -12.64 1.11 3.28
N ALA A 383 -11.47 1.64 2.99
CA ALA A 383 -10.31 0.83 2.67
C ALA A 383 -9.02 1.48 3.18
N LYS A 384 -7.99 0.65 3.37
CA LYS A 384 -6.64 1.12 3.67
C LYS A 384 -6.18 2.09 2.59
N THR A 385 -5.40 3.09 2.97
CA THR A 385 -4.96 4.14 2.03
C THR A 385 -4.22 3.54 0.83
N SER A 386 -3.41 2.49 1.04
CA SER A 386 -2.74 1.78 -0.05
C SER A 386 -3.71 1.12 -1.03
N ARG A 387 -4.81 0.53 -0.56
CA ARG A 387 -5.84 -0.09 -1.42
C ARG A 387 -6.61 0.96 -2.21
N LEU A 388 -6.98 2.06 -1.58
CA LEU A 388 -7.70 3.16 -2.24
C LEU A 388 -6.85 3.80 -3.35
N LEU A 389 -5.60 4.16 -3.07
CA LEU A 389 -4.71 4.80 -4.04
C LEU A 389 -4.37 3.84 -5.19
N ASN A 390 -4.08 2.58 -4.89
CA ASN A 390 -3.86 1.56 -5.92
C ASN A 390 -5.09 1.35 -6.79
N TYR A 391 -6.28 1.24 -6.20
CA TYR A 391 -7.52 1.10 -6.96
C TYR A 391 -7.74 2.30 -7.89
N ALA A 392 -7.60 3.53 -7.39
CA ALA A 392 -7.78 4.73 -8.21
C ALA A 392 -6.81 4.75 -9.41
N ASN A 393 -5.54 4.41 -9.17
CA ASN A 393 -4.53 4.35 -10.22
C ASN A 393 -4.82 3.26 -11.25
N VAL A 394 -5.07 2.03 -10.78
CA VAL A 394 -5.37 0.87 -11.64
C VAL A 394 -6.64 1.11 -12.43
N HIS A 395 -7.72 1.56 -11.79
CA HIS A 395 -8.99 1.86 -12.47
C HIS A 395 -8.77 2.83 -13.64
N LYS A 396 -7.99 3.90 -13.44
CA LYS A 396 -7.78 4.92 -14.48
C LYS A 396 -6.93 4.44 -15.66
N TYR A 397 -5.94 3.59 -15.41
CA TYR A 397 -4.95 3.19 -16.42
C TYR A 397 -5.04 1.69 -16.79
N LEU A 398 -6.14 1.01 -16.45
CA LEU A 398 -6.35 -0.38 -16.80
C LEU A 398 -6.51 -0.54 -18.32
N MET A 399 -5.78 -1.49 -18.88
CA MET A 399 -5.90 -1.87 -20.27
C MET A 399 -6.59 -3.22 -20.38
N PHE A 400 -7.63 -3.27 -21.19
CA PHE A 400 -8.35 -4.50 -21.47
C PHE A 400 -8.86 -4.52 -22.91
N ASN A 401 -9.26 -5.71 -23.36
CA ASN A 401 -9.94 -5.91 -24.61
C ASN A 401 -11.22 -6.72 -24.39
N LYS A 402 -12.26 -6.40 -25.16
CA LYS A 402 -13.57 -7.06 -25.12
C LYS A 402 -13.86 -7.70 -26.46
N LEU A 403 -14.31 -8.95 -26.47
CA LEU A 403 -14.75 -9.66 -27.66
C LEU A 403 -16.01 -10.46 -27.36
N THR A 404 -17.00 -10.40 -28.24
CA THR A 404 -18.19 -11.24 -28.15
C THR A 404 -18.14 -12.30 -29.26
N GLU A 405 -18.24 -13.57 -28.90
CA GLU A 405 -18.21 -14.71 -29.82
C GLU A 405 -19.09 -15.83 -29.27
N ASP A 406 -19.86 -16.48 -30.14
CA ASP A 406 -20.78 -17.57 -29.78
C ASP A 406 -21.73 -17.25 -28.60
N GLY A 407 -22.17 -15.99 -28.51
CA GLY A 407 -23.07 -15.52 -27.45
C GLY A 407 -22.40 -15.31 -26.09
N LYS A 408 -21.07 -15.43 -25.99
CA LYS A 408 -20.30 -15.13 -24.78
C LYS A 408 -19.46 -13.88 -24.97
N THR A 409 -19.33 -13.09 -23.90
CA THR A 409 -18.45 -11.92 -23.89
C THR A 409 -17.18 -12.25 -23.12
N TYR A 410 -16.03 -12.03 -23.74
CA TYR A 410 -14.72 -12.22 -23.13
C TYR A 410 -14.10 -10.85 -22.87
N ILE A 411 -13.73 -10.59 -21.63
CA ILE A 411 -13.02 -9.37 -21.24
C ILE A 411 -11.65 -9.80 -20.70
N ASN A 412 -10.61 -9.41 -21.42
CA ASN A 412 -9.23 -9.74 -21.04
C ASN A 412 -8.51 -8.50 -20.54
N ILE A 413 -8.17 -8.50 -19.26
CA ILE A 413 -7.32 -7.49 -18.63
C ILE A 413 -5.88 -7.85 -18.97
N SER A 414 -5.20 -6.98 -19.72
CA SER A 414 -3.85 -7.25 -20.20
C SER A 414 -2.77 -6.58 -19.35
N SER A 415 -3.02 -5.35 -18.91
CA SER A 415 -1.97 -4.50 -18.34
C SER A 415 -2.52 -3.26 -17.61
N ILE A 416 -1.64 -2.55 -16.91
CA ILE A 416 -1.86 -1.20 -16.38
C ILE A 416 -0.84 -0.29 -17.08
N ASP A 417 -1.30 0.72 -17.82
CA ASP A 417 -0.46 1.68 -18.57
C ASP A 417 -0.26 2.96 -17.75
N ASP A 418 0.42 2.85 -16.60
CA ASP A 418 0.68 3.98 -15.71
C ASP A 418 1.65 4.98 -16.39
N PRO A 419 1.28 6.27 -16.55
CA PRO A 419 2.12 7.25 -17.25
C PRO A 419 3.41 7.63 -16.50
N ILE A 420 3.50 7.37 -15.19
CA ILE A 420 4.68 7.65 -14.36
C ILE A 420 5.60 6.44 -14.29
N PHE A 421 5.03 5.26 -14.00
CA PHE A 421 5.80 4.04 -13.75
C PHE A 421 5.88 3.08 -14.94
N GLY A 422 5.20 3.42 -16.04
CA GLY A 422 5.15 2.63 -17.26
C GLY A 422 4.19 1.44 -17.18
N LYS A 423 4.13 0.72 -18.31
CA LYS A 423 3.25 -0.43 -18.48
C LYS A 423 3.67 -1.61 -17.58
N SER A 424 2.72 -2.20 -16.87
CA SER A 424 2.96 -3.37 -16.01
C SER A 424 1.84 -4.42 -16.14
N THR A 425 2.15 -5.67 -15.80
CA THR A 425 1.17 -6.77 -15.78
C THR A 425 0.51 -6.82 -14.40
N PRO A 426 -0.83 -6.68 -14.30
CA PRO A 426 -1.53 -6.75 -13.03
C PRO A 426 -1.54 -8.17 -12.45
N THR A 427 -1.50 -8.26 -11.13
CA THR A 427 -1.92 -9.44 -10.37
C THR A 427 -3.42 -9.38 -10.06
N ILE A 428 -4.00 -10.47 -9.55
CA ILE A 428 -5.40 -10.47 -9.10
C ILE A 428 -5.66 -9.41 -8.03
N ASP A 429 -4.72 -9.21 -7.10
CA ASP A 429 -4.84 -8.23 -6.02
C ASP A 429 -4.78 -6.79 -6.54
N ASN A 430 -4.09 -6.54 -7.66
CA ASN A 430 -4.08 -5.21 -8.27
C ASN A 430 -5.45 -4.82 -8.84
N ILE A 431 -6.28 -5.78 -9.25
CA ILE A 431 -7.55 -5.54 -9.96
C ILE A 431 -8.78 -5.87 -9.12
N ARG A 432 -8.63 -6.10 -7.81
CA ARG A 432 -9.76 -6.29 -6.88
C ARG A 432 -10.71 -5.10 -6.99
N GLY A 433 -12.01 -5.38 -7.06
CA GLY A 433 -13.07 -4.37 -7.19
C GLY A 433 -13.29 -3.81 -8.60
N ILE A 434 -12.41 -4.07 -9.57
CA ILE A 434 -12.68 -3.69 -10.96
C ILE A 434 -13.96 -4.39 -11.42
N THR A 435 -14.88 -3.60 -11.96
CA THR A 435 -16.26 -4.00 -12.23
C THR A 435 -16.62 -3.59 -13.65
N PHE A 436 -16.92 -4.57 -14.50
CA PHE A 436 -17.29 -4.32 -15.89
C PHE A 436 -18.80 -4.35 -16.06
N TYR A 437 -19.35 -3.31 -16.67
CA TYR A 437 -20.71 -3.32 -17.16
C TYR A 437 -20.86 -4.29 -18.33
N CYS A 438 -21.88 -5.14 -18.25
CA CYS A 438 -22.18 -6.12 -19.28
C CYS A 438 -23.68 -6.48 -19.28
N ASP A 439 -24.21 -6.76 -20.47
CA ASP A 439 -25.64 -7.05 -20.65
C ASP A 439 -26.02 -8.43 -20.09
N ASP A 440 -25.09 -9.38 -20.17
CA ASP A 440 -25.24 -10.75 -19.68
C ASP A 440 -24.00 -11.17 -18.86
N PRO A 441 -23.96 -10.83 -17.56
CA PRO A 441 -22.83 -11.18 -16.69
C PRO A 441 -22.59 -12.69 -16.58
N GLU A 442 -23.64 -13.51 -16.66
CA GLU A 442 -23.54 -14.98 -16.55
C GLU A 442 -22.83 -15.61 -17.75
N ASN A 443 -22.96 -15.00 -18.93
CA ASN A 443 -22.22 -15.38 -20.14
C ASN A 443 -20.98 -14.51 -20.39
N THR A 444 -20.51 -13.75 -19.39
CA THR A 444 -19.28 -12.97 -19.46
C THR A 444 -18.12 -13.70 -18.77
N VAL A 445 -16.98 -13.80 -19.46
CA VAL A 445 -15.76 -14.47 -18.99
C VAL A 445 -14.66 -13.43 -18.80
N LEU A 446 -14.23 -13.22 -17.54
CA LEU A 446 -13.07 -12.38 -17.23
C LEU A 446 -11.77 -13.19 -17.32
N LEU A 447 -10.81 -12.62 -18.03
CA LEU A 447 -9.47 -13.15 -18.21
C LEU A 447 -8.45 -12.15 -17.65
N LEU A 448 -7.43 -12.65 -16.97
CA LEU A 448 -6.23 -11.91 -16.59
C LEU A 448 -5.06 -12.46 -17.41
N ASN A 449 -4.51 -11.62 -18.29
CA ASN A 449 -3.46 -12.00 -19.23
C ASN A 449 -3.76 -13.34 -19.93
N LYS A 450 -4.96 -13.41 -20.55
CA LYS A 450 -5.49 -14.55 -21.32
C LYS A 450 -5.76 -15.81 -20.49
N THR A 451 -5.62 -15.74 -19.17
CA THR A 451 -5.96 -16.83 -18.25
C THR A 451 -7.29 -16.54 -17.57
N LYS A 452 -8.19 -17.51 -17.55
CA LYS A 452 -9.50 -17.34 -16.90
C LYS A 452 -9.32 -17.07 -15.40
N ILE A 453 -9.96 -16.01 -14.90
CA ILE A 453 -10.01 -15.71 -13.47
C ILE A 453 -10.89 -16.75 -12.78
N SER A 454 -10.49 -17.20 -11.58
CA SER A 454 -11.26 -18.17 -10.80
C SER A 454 -12.65 -17.63 -10.48
N SER A 455 -13.67 -18.49 -10.53
CA SER A 455 -15.03 -18.12 -10.10
C SER A 455 -15.07 -17.68 -8.63
N ASP A 456 -14.14 -18.17 -7.81
CA ASP A 456 -14.04 -17.79 -6.39
C ASP A 456 -13.67 -16.31 -6.21
N ASP A 457 -13.01 -15.72 -7.21
CA ASP A 457 -12.62 -14.31 -7.25
C ASP A 457 -13.64 -13.41 -7.95
N LEU A 458 -14.71 -13.97 -8.51
CA LEU A 458 -15.69 -13.23 -9.31
C LEU A 458 -17.05 -13.16 -8.62
N GLN A 459 -17.74 -12.03 -8.81
CA GLN A 459 -19.13 -11.87 -8.43
C GLN A 459 -19.92 -11.30 -9.60
N VAL A 460 -21.11 -11.87 -9.84
CA VAL A 460 -22.11 -11.30 -10.73
C VAL A 460 -22.96 -10.34 -9.91
N ASN A 461 -23.14 -9.13 -10.42
CA ASN A 461 -23.91 -8.09 -9.75
C ASN A 461 -25.22 -7.83 -10.50
N PRO A 462 -26.33 -7.62 -9.77
CA PRO A 462 -27.57 -7.16 -10.37
C PRO A 462 -27.43 -5.74 -10.92
N LYS A 463 -28.50 -5.24 -11.52
CA LYS A 463 -28.55 -3.87 -12.04
C LYS A 463 -28.33 -2.86 -10.92
N ASP A 464 -27.41 -1.92 -11.15
CA ASP A 464 -27.15 -0.80 -10.26
C ASP A 464 -28.20 0.33 -10.44
N GLU A 465 -27.99 1.47 -9.79
CA GLU A 465 -28.84 2.67 -9.91
C GLU A 465 -28.97 3.22 -11.33
N ALA A 466 -28.03 2.90 -12.23
CA ALA A 466 -28.10 3.26 -13.65
C ALA A 466 -28.81 2.18 -14.49
N GLY A 467 -29.34 1.13 -13.86
CA GLY A 467 -30.03 0.03 -14.51
C GLY A 467 -29.11 -0.95 -15.25
N LYS A 468 -27.80 -0.91 -14.97
CA LYS A 468 -26.79 -1.73 -15.68
C LYS A 468 -26.32 -2.88 -14.81
N ALA A 469 -26.37 -4.11 -15.35
CA ALA A 469 -25.79 -5.28 -14.71
C ALA A 469 -24.26 -5.28 -14.91
N SER A 470 -23.55 -6.01 -14.05
CA SER A 470 -22.09 -6.05 -14.11
C SER A 470 -21.50 -7.34 -13.56
N ILE A 471 -20.22 -7.56 -13.87
CA ILE A 471 -19.39 -8.61 -13.26
C ILE A 471 -18.17 -7.94 -12.64
N SER A 472 -17.83 -8.30 -11.39
CA SER A 472 -16.68 -7.76 -10.68
C SER A 472 -15.66 -8.83 -10.34
N ILE A 473 -14.41 -8.43 -10.27
CA ILE A 473 -13.44 -9.09 -9.40
C ILE A 473 -13.81 -8.68 -7.96
N LYS A 474 -14.09 -9.65 -7.09
CA LYS A 474 -14.46 -9.41 -5.69
C LYS A 474 -13.45 -8.48 -5.02
N TRP A 475 -13.94 -7.62 -4.13
CA TRP A 475 -13.04 -6.86 -3.24
C TRP A 475 -12.28 -7.80 -2.30
N PHE A 476 -11.30 -7.28 -1.57
CA PHE A 476 -10.60 -8.05 -0.54
C PHE A 476 -11.61 -8.58 0.49
N ASN A 477 -11.41 -9.81 0.95
CA ASN A 477 -12.19 -10.34 2.06
C ASN A 477 -11.95 -9.46 3.30
N PRO A 478 -12.99 -9.20 4.09
CA PRO A 478 -12.81 -8.51 5.36
C PRO A 478 -11.93 -9.34 6.28
N ASP A 479 -11.08 -8.67 7.04
CA ASP A 479 -10.26 -9.26 8.09
C ASP A 479 -10.57 -8.57 9.41
N TYR A 480 -11.12 -9.33 10.35
CA TYR A 480 -11.52 -8.86 11.67
C TYR A 480 -10.67 -9.47 12.79
N THR A 481 -9.57 -10.14 12.43
CA THR A 481 -8.63 -10.72 13.38
C THR A 481 -8.10 -9.64 14.30
N ASP A 482 -8.12 -9.91 15.61
CA ASP A 482 -7.41 -9.11 16.59
C ASP A 482 -5.93 -9.51 16.61
N TYR A 483 -5.09 -8.66 16.01
CA TYR A 483 -3.64 -8.87 15.90
C TYR A 483 -2.87 -8.40 17.13
N THR A 484 -3.55 -8.04 18.23
CA THR A 484 -2.91 -7.76 19.53
C THR A 484 -2.65 -9.03 20.36
N LYS A 485 -3.10 -10.20 19.87
CA LYS A 485 -3.14 -11.46 20.63
C LYS A 485 -2.13 -12.51 20.17
#